data_AF-A0A7Y9RLB9-F1
#
_entry.id   AF-A0A7Y9RLB9-F1
#
_cell.length_a   1.000
_cell.length_b   1.000
_cell.length_c   1.000
_cell.angle_alpha   90.00
_cell.angle_beta   90.00
_cell.angle_gamma   90.00
#
_symmetry.space_group_name_H-M   'P 1'
#
loop_
_entity.id
_entity.type
_entity.pdbx_description
1 polymer ?
#
loop_
_entity_poly.entity_id
_entity_poly.type
_entity_poly.pdbx_seq_one_letter_code
_entity_poly.pdbx_strand_id
1 'polypeptide(L)'
;MSLSTTHVLLEMPTGRPDFDAAWIAKASEAEALWSTALADCEFHDRVELLHGDGMPDLAAFARETLDELKQQNCAAAFELYADCYGTFSREFGLMVRLGFFVYDGVCYRLALPRLLTSQLVRQAAIGLCAVGEYWGDDIVVLTPERQLHMHHKSDAEAWQSRQRAMRRLTVINV
;
A
#
# COMPACT_ATOMS: atom_id res chain seq x y z
N MET A 1 -0.73 22.40 5.14
CA MET A 1 0.52 21.64 4.92
C MET A 1 0.46 21.04 3.52
N SER A 2 1.51 21.13 2.72
CA SER A 2 1.57 20.45 1.42
C SER A 2 1.80 18.96 1.69
N LEU A 3 0.73 18.17 1.57
CA LEU A 3 0.77 16.69 1.69
C LEU A 3 1.53 16.05 0.50
N SER A 4 1.82 16.82 -0.55
CA SER A 4 2.47 16.40 -1.81
C SER A 4 4.00 16.24 -1.71
N THR A 5 4.52 15.86 -0.54
CA THR A 5 5.98 15.71 -0.34
C THR A 5 6.37 14.36 0.26
N THR A 6 5.39 13.51 0.52
CA THR A 6 5.57 12.30 1.33
C THR A 6 5.50 11.05 0.45
N HIS A 7 6.56 10.26 0.50
CA HIS A 7 6.73 9.09 -0.37
C HIS A 7 6.90 7.81 0.45
N VAL A 8 6.45 6.69 -0.11
CA VAL A 8 6.78 5.35 0.35
C VAL A 8 7.77 4.71 -0.62
N LEU A 9 8.74 4.00 -0.08
CA LEU A 9 9.75 3.29 -0.88
C LEU A 9 9.35 1.84 -0.96
N LEU A 10 9.14 1.33 -2.17
CA LEU A 10 8.72 -0.04 -2.41
C LEU A 10 9.80 -0.82 -3.16
N GLU A 11 10.00 -2.07 -2.75
CA GLU A 11 10.91 -3.00 -3.42
C GLU A 11 10.25 -4.38 -3.59
N MET A 12 10.37 -4.93 -4.80
CA MET A 12 9.95 -6.29 -5.09
C MET A 12 11.09 -7.28 -4.76
N PRO A 13 10.78 -8.42 -4.12
CA PRO A 13 11.77 -9.46 -3.87
C PRO A 13 12.34 -10.02 -5.19
N THR A 14 13.65 -10.25 -5.24
CA THR A 14 14.34 -10.84 -6.40
C THR A 14 14.47 -12.36 -6.24
N GLY A 15 14.54 -13.08 -7.37
CA GLY A 15 14.88 -14.50 -7.39
C GLY A 15 13.80 -15.46 -6.88
N ARG A 16 12.53 -15.03 -6.84
CA ARG A 16 11.39 -15.88 -6.47
C ARG A 16 10.52 -16.17 -7.70
N PRO A 17 10.65 -17.35 -8.33
CA PRO A 17 9.75 -17.74 -9.41
C PRO A 17 8.31 -17.75 -8.88
N ASP A 18 7.35 -17.38 -9.74
CA ASP A 18 5.91 -17.36 -9.48
C ASP A 18 5.42 -16.41 -8.37
N PHE A 19 6.31 -15.60 -7.78
CA PHE A 19 5.93 -14.66 -6.73
C PHE A 19 4.83 -13.70 -7.20
N ASP A 20 4.96 -13.15 -8.40
CA ASP A 20 4.01 -12.20 -8.99
C ASP A 20 2.59 -12.78 -9.05
N ALA A 21 2.46 -13.98 -9.60
CA ALA A 21 1.16 -14.65 -9.74
C ALA A 21 0.57 -15.00 -8.37
N ALA A 22 1.38 -15.54 -7.46
CA ALA A 22 0.96 -15.86 -6.10
C ALA A 22 0.55 -14.60 -5.32
N TRP A 23 1.26 -13.51 -5.52
CA TRP A 23 0.97 -12.23 -4.91
C TRP A 23 -0.37 -11.70 -5.45
N ILE A 24 -0.55 -11.52 -6.76
CA ILE A 24 -1.84 -11.08 -7.32
C ILE A 24 -3.03 -11.98 -6.93
N ALA A 25 -2.81 -13.31 -6.84
CA ALA A 25 -3.84 -14.23 -6.35
C ALA A 25 -4.24 -13.95 -4.89
N LYS A 26 -3.26 -13.68 -4.01
CA LYS A 26 -3.54 -13.28 -2.62
C LYS A 26 -4.20 -11.90 -2.51
N ALA A 27 -3.90 -10.96 -3.41
CA ALA A 27 -4.60 -9.68 -3.46
C ALA A 27 -6.09 -9.87 -3.78
N SER A 28 -6.37 -10.71 -4.78
CA SER A 28 -7.74 -11.07 -5.16
C SER A 28 -8.50 -11.78 -4.03
N GLU A 29 -7.82 -12.62 -3.24
CA GLU A 29 -8.41 -13.24 -2.04
C GLU A 29 -8.75 -12.18 -0.97
N ALA A 30 -7.85 -11.22 -0.73
CA ALA A 30 -8.12 -10.12 0.19
C ALA A 30 -9.29 -9.25 -0.28
N GLU A 31 -9.37 -8.95 -1.58
CA GLU A 31 -10.46 -8.20 -2.19
C GLU A 31 -11.82 -8.92 -2.01
N ALA A 32 -11.87 -10.23 -2.26
CA ALA A 32 -13.09 -11.02 -2.05
C ALA A 32 -13.53 -11.02 -0.57
N LEU A 33 -12.59 -11.13 0.37
CA LEU A 33 -12.87 -11.04 1.81
C LEU A 33 -13.33 -9.64 2.23
N TRP A 34 -12.75 -8.59 1.64
CA TRP A 34 -13.13 -7.19 1.83
C TRP A 34 -14.55 -6.94 1.35
N SER A 35 -14.84 -7.27 0.09
CA SER A 35 -16.17 -7.20 -0.51
C SER A 35 -17.22 -7.96 0.30
N THR A 36 -16.87 -9.16 0.80
CA THR A 36 -17.78 -9.94 1.66
C THR A 36 -17.98 -9.27 3.02
N ALA A 37 -16.95 -8.68 3.61
CA ALA A 37 -17.05 -8.00 4.90
C ALA A 37 -17.96 -6.76 4.80
N LEU A 38 -17.88 -6.00 3.71
CA LEU A 38 -18.70 -4.82 3.45
C LEU A 38 -20.19 -5.10 3.26
N ALA A 39 -20.58 -6.35 2.98
CA ALA A 39 -22.00 -6.72 2.92
C ALA A 39 -22.70 -6.67 4.29
N ASP A 40 -21.94 -6.60 5.39
CA ASP A 40 -22.43 -6.41 6.74
C ASP A 40 -22.55 -4.92 7.06
N CYS A 41 -23.78 -4.41 7.21
CA CYS A 41 -24.04 -2.97 7.37
C CYS A 41 -23.32 -2.36 8.57
N GLU A 42 -23.29 -3.05 9.71
CA GLU A 42 -22.61 -2.53 10.91
C GLU A 42 -21.11 -2.34 10.65
N PHE A 43 -20.47 -3.29 9.97
CA PHE A 43 -19.08 -3.15 9.60
C PHE A 43 -18.87 -2.06 8.55
N HIS A 44 -19.72 -2.02 7.52
CA HIS A 44 -19.68 -1.02 6.46
C HIS A 44 -19.68 0.41 7.03
N ASP A 45 -20.59 0.70 7.96
CA ASP A 45 -20.71 2.02 8.60
C ASP A 45 -19.48 2.36 9.45
N ARG A 46 -18.91 1.35 10.14
CA ARG A 46 -17.69 1.54 10.93
C ARG A 46 -16.45 1.83 10.10
N VAL A 47 -16.47 1.53 8.80
CA VAL A 47 -15.35 1.75 7.89
C VAL A 47 -15.66 2.76 6.79
N GLU A 48 -16.71 3.57 6.97
CA GLU A 48 -17.15 4.60 6.00
C GLU A 48 -16.01 5.50 5.51
N LEU A 49 -15.10 5.90 6.41
CA LEU A 49 -13.94 6.72 6.08
C LEU A 49 -13.00 6.10 5.04
N LEU A 50 -13.00 4.77 4.87
CA LEU A 50 -12.19 4.10 3.86
C LEU A 50 -12.80 4.18 2.46
N HIS A 51 -14.11 4.31 2.35
CA HIS A 51 -14.82 4.19 1.08
C HIS A 51 -15.70 5.39 0.69
N GLY A 52 -15.77 6.43 1.54
CA GLY A 52 -16.59 7.63 1.31
C GLY A 52 -16.27 8.40 0.02
N ASP A 53 -15.03 8.35 -0.48
CA ASP A 53 -14.61 9.02 -1.73
C ASP A 53 -14.33 8.06 -2.89
N GLY A 54 -14.56 6.76 -2.67
CA GLY A 54 -14.19 5.69 -3.59
C GLY A 54 -13.84 4.42 -2.84
N MET A 55 -14.37 3.29 -3.31
CA MET A 55 -14.11 2.00 -2.70
C MET A 55 -12.67 1.55 -2.99
N PRO A 56 -11.88 1.16 -1.97
CA PRO A 56 -10.58 0.54 -2.19
C PRO A 56 -10.72 -0.73 -3.06
N ASP A 57 -9.89 -0.88 -4.10
CA ASP A 57 -9.77 -2.08 -4.92
C ASP A 57 -8.38 -2.69 -4.75
N LEU A 58 -8.27 -3.67 -3.85
CA LEU A 58 -6.99 -4.25 -3.47
C LEU A 58 -6.37 -5.07 -4.59
N ALA A 59 -7.19 -5.63 -5.47
CA ALA A 59 -6.72 -6.41 -6.60
C ALA A 59 -6.19 -5.52 -7.73
N ALA A 60 -6.86 -4.41 -8.04
CA ALA A 60 -6.37 -3.40 -8.98
C ALA A 60 -5.08 -2.76 -8.45
N PHE A 61 -5.08 -2.27 -7.21
CA PHE A 61 -3.91 -1.67 -6.58
C PHE A 61 -2.69 -2.59 -6.62
N ALA A 62 -2.86 -3.89 -6.31
CA ALA A 62 -1.76 -4.85 -6.35
C ALA A 62 -1.16 -5.01 -7.75
N ARG A 63 -2.01 -5.02 -8.79
CA ARG A 63 -1.58 -5.13 -10.20
C ARG A 63 -0.81 -3.88 -10.62
N GLU A 64 -1.38 -2.71 -10.37
CA GLU A 64 -0.76 -1.42 -10.72
C GLU A 64 0.58 -1.23 -10.01
N THR A 65 0.64 -1.54 -8.71
CA THR A 65 1.89 -1.47 -7.93
C THR A 65 2.96 -2.40 -8.50
N LEU A 66 2.57 -3.63 -8.87
CA LEU A 66 3.51 -4.61 -9.43
C LEU A 66 4.02 -4.17 -10.80
N ASP A 67 3.14 -3.67 -11.66
CA ASP A 67 3.51 -3.20 -13.01
C ASP A 67 4.43 -1.99 -12.94
N GLU A 68 4.12 -1.01 -12.10
CA GLU A 68 4.99 0.14 -11.88
C GLU A 68 6.36 -0.30 -11.33
N LEU A 69 6.39 -1.17 -10.32
CA LEU A 69 7.67 -1.68 -9.80
C LEU A 69 8.49 -2.36 -10.89
N LYS A 70 7.89 -3.18 -11.75
CA LYS A 70 8.59 -3.83 -12.87
C LYS A 70 9.16 -2.81 -13.85
N GLN A 71 8.39 -1.78 -14.21
CA GLN A 71 8.86 -0.69 -15.07
C GLN A 71 10.04 0.07 -14.44
N GLN A 72 10.07 0.14 -13.12
CA GLN A 72 11.13 0.83 -12.36
C GLN A 72 12.32 -0.06 -11.96
N ASN A 73 12.50 -1.23 -12.59
CA ASN A 73 13.55 -2.21 -12.23
C ASN A 73 13.39 -2.75 -10.79
N CYS A 74 12.16 -3.02 -10.40
CA CYS A 74 11.74 -3.68 -9.16
C CYS A 74 11.95 -2.84 -7.88
N ALA A 75 12.23 -1.55 -7.99
CA ALA A 75 12.31 -0.62 -6.85
C ALA A 75 11.84 0.78 -7.25
N ALA A 76 10.90 1.35 -6.50
CA ALA A 76 10.31 2.65 -6.82
C ALA A 76 9.89 3.44 -5.57
N ALA A 77 9.89 4.76 -5.70
CA ALA A 77 9.26 5.66 -4.75
C ALA A 77 7.86 6.01 -5.26
N PHE A 78 6.84 5.87 -4.41
CA PHE A 78 5.47 6.25 -4.71
C PHE A 78 5.07 7.45 -3.86
N GLU A 79 4.52 8.48 -4.49
CA GLU A 79 3.92 9.61 -3.77
C GLU A 79 2.59 9.17 -3.15
N LEU A 80 2.43 9.41 -1.85
CA LEU A 80 1.30 8.86 -1.09
C LEU A 80 -0.07 9.45 -1.49
N TYR A 81 -0.08 10.69 -2.01
CA TYR A 81 -1.28 11.42 -2.43
C TYR A 81 -1.21 11.86 -3.90
N ALA A 82 -0.59 11.04 -4.76
CA ALA A 82 -0.45 11.35 -6.19
C ALA A 82 -1.79 11.60 -6.89
N ASP A 83 -2.86 10.96 -6.40
CA ASP A 83 -4.23 11.07 -6.90
C ASP A 83 -5.03 12.23 -6.28
N CYS A 84 -4.44 13.01 -5.36
CA CYS A 84 -5.10 14.05 -4.55
C CYS A 84 -6.24 13.59 -3.63
N TYR A 85 -6.86 12.44 -3.88
CA TYR A 85 -7.97 11.87 -3.10
C TYR A 85 -7.49 10.91 -2.00
N GLY A 86 -6.22 10.49 -2.08
CA GLY A 86 -5.59 9.60 -1.12
C GLY A 86 -6.01 8.15 -1.27
N THR A 87 -6.63 7.74 -2.38
CA THR A 87 -7.02 6.34 -2.64
C THR A 87 -5.81 5.42 -2.54
N PHE A 88 -4.69 5.82 -3.16
CA PHE A 88 -3.42 5.10 -3.02
C PHE A 88 -3.02 4.92 -1.54
N SER A 89 -3.11 5.99 -0.74
CA SER A 89 -2.74 5.94 0.69
C SER A 89 -3.59 4.97 1.50
N ARG A 90 -4.89 4.87 1.17
CA ARG A 90 -5.86 4.00 1.85
C ARG A 90 -5.60 2.54 1.51
N GLU A 91 -5.49 2.23 0.23
CA GLU A 91 -5.21 0.89 -0.28
C GLU A 91 -3.85 0.40 0.22
N PHE A 92 -2.81 1.24 0.10
CA PHE A 92 -1.48 0.92 0.60
C PHE A 92 -1.51 0.66 2.11
N GLY A 93 -2.12 1.54 2.90
CA GLY A 93 -2.24 1.38 4.35
C GLY A 93 -2.97 0.10 4.75
N LEU A 94 -4.04 -0.25 4.04
CA LEU A 94 -4.79 -1.48 4.28
C LEU A 94 -3.92 -2.70 3.97
N MET A 95 -3.22 -2.68 2.85
CA MET A 95 -2.39 -3.79 2.40
C MET A 95 -1.13 -3.98 3.26
N VAL A 96 -0.55 -2.90 3.80
CA VAL A 96 0.49 -2.97 4.85
C VAL A 96 -0.03 -3.72 6.06
N ARG A 97 -1.24 -3.38 6.55
CA ARG A 97 -1.86 -4.04 7.71
C ARG A 97 -2.22 -5.51 7.45
N LEU A 98 -2.52 -5.86 6.21
CA LEU A 98 -2.74 -7.24 5.77
C LEU A 98 -1.44 -8.02 5.54
N GLY A 99 -0.27 -7.37 5.63
CA GLY A 99 1.04 -8.01 5.54
C GLY A 99 1.55 -8.20 4.11
N PHE A 100 0.97 -7.50 3.14
CA PHE A 100 1.47 -7.47 1.75
C PHE A 100 2.74 -6.64 1.58
N PHE A 101 2.96 -5.71 2.51
CA PHE A 101 4.13 -4.85 2.56
C PHE A 101 4.75 -4.93 3.95
N VAL A 102 6.03 -5.31 4.02
CA VAL A 102 6.78 -5.41 5.28
C VAL A 102 7.92 -4.41 5.26
N TYR A 103 7.94 -3.49 6.22
CA TYR A 103 9.02 -2.52 6.35
C TYR A 103 10.29 -3.18 6.90
N ASP A 104 11.42 -2.98 6.22
CA ASP A 104 12.71 -3.59 6.58
C ASP A 104 13.67 -2.63 7.34
N GLY A 105 13.20 -1.44 7.70
CA GLY A 105 14.02 -0.36 8.27
C GLY A 105 14.47 0.68 7.26
N VAL A 106 14.28 0.43 5.95
CA VAL A 106 14.61 1.38 4.88
C VAL A 106 13.39 1.58 3.98
N CYS A 107 12.84 0.48 3.48
CA CYS A 107 11.74 0.47 2.52
C CYS A 107 10.73 -0.62 2.86
N TYR A 108 9.55 -0.56 2.23
CA TYR A 108 8.61 -1.66 2.25
C TYR A 108 8.96 -2.67 1.18
N ARG A 109 9.11 -3.93 1.57
CA ARG A 109 9.23 -5.04 0.65
C ARG A 109 7.89 -5.71 0.43
N LEU A 110 7.61 -6.06 -0.82
CA LEU A 110 6.46 -6.91 -1.15
C LEU A 110 6.65 -8.28 -0.46
N ALA A 111 5.57 -8.74 0.17
CA ALA A 111 5.53 -9.99 0.90
C ALA A 111 4.23 -10.73 0.58
N LEU A 112 4.28 -12.07 0.71
CA LEU A 112 3.10 -12.90 0.60
C LEU A 112 2.53 -13.11 2.02
N PRO A 113 1.32 -12.64 2.34
CA PRO A 113 0.70 -12.90 3.62
C PRO A 113 0.51 -14.40 3.82
N ARG A 114 0.85 -14.88 5.01
CA ARG A 114 0.73 -16.30 5.34
C ARG A 114 -0.72 -16.74 5.48
N LEU A 115 -1.58 -15.86 5.99
CA LEU A 115 -2.98 -16.14 6.28
C LEU A 115 -3.81 -14.88 6.03
N LEU A 116 -4.92 -15.03 5.31
CA LEU A 116 -5.95 -14.02 5.17
C LEU A 116 -7.25 -14.61 5.70
N THR A 117 -7.96 -13.84 6.53
CA THR A 117 -9.27 -14.21 7.06
C THR A 117 -10.17 -12.99 7.05
N SER A 118 -11.49 -13.21 7.05
CA SER A 118 -12.44 -12.10 7.17
C SER A 118 -12.21 -11.28 8.45
N GLN A 119 -11.87 -11.94 9.56
CA GLN A 119 -11.52 -11.26 10.81
C GLN A 119 -10.30 -10.34 10.64
N LEU A 120 -9.24 -10.82 9.99
CA LEU A 120 -8.04 -10.02 9.76
C LEU A 120 -8.34 -8.80 8.89
N VAL A 121 -9.12 -8.98 7.82
CA VAL A 121 -9.55 -7.88 6.93
C VAL A 121 -10.35 -6.84 7.69
N ARG A 122 -11.33 -7.27 8.50
CA ARG A 122 -12.13 -6.36 9.34
C ARG A 122 -11.25 -5.59 10.34
N GLN A 123 -10.33 -6.28 11.00
CA GLN A 123 -9.40 -5.65 11.96
C GLN A 123 -8.44 -4.67 11.29
N ALA A 124 -7.93 -5.01 10.10
CA ALA A 124 -7.06 -4.14 9.32
C ALA A 124 -7.78 -2.84 8.95
N ALA A 125 -9.00 -2.95 8.40
CA ALA A 125 -9.83 -1.82 8.00
C ALA A 125 -10.20 -0.93 9.19
N ILE A 126 -10.76 -1.50 10.27
CA ILE A 126 -11.13 -0.75 11.48
C ILE A 126 -9.92 -0.02 12.06
N GLY A 127 -8.78 -0.69 12.16
CA GLY A 127 -7.60 -0.07 12.73
C GLY A 127 -6.98 1.00 11.82
N LEU A 128 -7.22 0.95 10.52
CA LEU A 128 -6.86 2.03 9.60
C LEU A 128 -7.82 3.22 9.81
N CYS A 129 -9.13 3.00 9.90
CA CYS A 129 -10.09 4.07 10.24
C CYS A 129 -9.81 4.72 11.60
N ALA A 130 -9.25 3.97 12.55
CA ALA A 130 -8.91 4.48 13.89
C ALA A 130 -7.84 5.59 13.88
N VAL A 131 -7.16 5.83 12.76
CA VAL A 131 -6.27 7.00 12.57
C VAL A 131 -6.93 8.11 11.78
N GLY A 132 -8.26 8.17 11.73
CA GLY A 132 -8.96 9.38 11.31
C GLY A 132 -8.62 10.56 12.22
N GLU A 133 -8.43 11.73 11.62
CA GLU A 133 -8.24 13.00 12.31
C GLU A 133 -9.43 13.92 12.07
N TYR A 134 -9.91 14.57 13.12
CA TYR A 134 -10.95 15.58 13.02
C TYR A 134 -10.37 16.90 12.51
N TRP A 135 -10.87 17.37 11.36
CA TRP A 135 -10.39 18.59 10.71
C TRP A 135 -11.28 19.82 10.95
N GLY A 136 -12.36 19.67 11.74
CA GLY A 136 -13.38 20.70 11.92
C GLY A 136 -14.64 20.43 11.10
N ASP A 137 -15.72 21.16 11.38
CA ASP A 137 -16.98 21.12 10.62
C ASP A 137 -17.57 19.71 10.38
N ASP A 138 -17.48 18.82 11.38
CA ASP A 138 -17.89 17.41 11.29
C ASP A 138 -17.13 16.57 10.23
N ILE A 139 -16.00 17.09 9.73
CA ILE A 139 -15.14 16.41 8.77
C ILE A 139 -14.08 15.60 9.52
N VAL A 140 -14.10 14.29 9.28
CA VAL A 140 -13.03 13.37 9.69
C VAL A 140 -12.28 12.92 8.43
N VAL A 141 -10.97 13.14 8.41
CA VAL A 141 -10.10 12.74 7.30
C VAL A 141 -9.25 11.57 7.73
N LEU A 142 -9.20 10.53 6.90
CA LEU A 142 -8.33 9.40 7.15
C LEU A 142 -6.87 9.81 7.02
N THR A 143 -6.03 9.48 8.00
CA THR A 143 -4.58 9.78 7.95
C THR A 143 -3.70 8.51 7.99
N PRO A 144 -3.68 7.68 6.92
CA PRO A 144 -2.87 6.47 6.85
C PRO A 144 -1.38 6.74 7.12
N GLU A 145 -0.89 7.91 6.71
CA GLU A 145 0.49 8.37 6.86
C GLU A 145 1.02 8.27 8.29
N ARG A 146 0.16 8.38 9.30
CA ARG A 146 0.54 8.29 10.72
C ARG A 146 1.00 6.89 11.13
N GLN A 147 0.67 5.86 10.34
CA GLN A 147 1.04 4.47 10.59
C GLN A 147 2.04 3.94 9.56
N LEU A 148 2.53 4.80 8.67
CA LEU A 148 3.42 4.42 7.58
C LEU A 148 4.82 4.99 7.79
N HIS A 149 5.81 4.23 7.31
CA HIS A 149 7.19 4.69 7.23
C HIS A 149 7.40 5.42 5.91
N MET A 150 7.61 6.72 6.01
CA MET A 150 7.62 7.61 4.86
C MET A 150 8.92 8.39 4.76
N HIS A 151 9.16 8.90 3.56
CA HIS A 151 10.35 9.67 3.23
C HIS A 151 9.96 10.97 2.57
N HIS A 152 10.80 11.99 2.76
CA HIS A 152 10.70 13.19 1.96
C HIS A 152 11.07 12.88 0.50
N LYS A 153 10.46 13.63 -0.42
CA LYS A 153 10.69 13.50 -1.86
C LYS A 153 12.18 13.40 -2.25
N SER A 154 13.02 14.29 -1.73
CA SER A 154 14.45 14.31 -2.05
C SER A 154 15.16 13.00 -1.67
N ASP A 155 14.81 12.45 -0.50
CA ASP A 155 15.42 11.22 0.01
C ASP A 155 14.92 10.00 -0.78
N ALA A 156 13.64 10.03 -1.16
CA ALA A 156 13.02 8.99 -1.96
C ALA A 156 13.60 8.93 -3.38
N GLU A 157 13.77 10.08 -4.04
CA GLU A 157 14.40 10.19 -5.36
C GLU A 157 15.88 9.76 -5.32
N ALA A 158 16.61 10.15 -4.28
CA ALA A 158 18.00 9.74 -4.07
C ALA A 158 18.11 8.22 -3.87
N TRP A 159 17.24 7.64 -3.04
CA TRP A 159 17.18 6.19 -2.83
C TRP A 159 16.86 5.46 -4.14
N GLN A 160 15.84 5.88 -4.88
CA GLN A 160 15.44 5.23 -6.13
C GLN A 160 16.56 5.29 -7.18
N SER A 161 17.24 6.43 -7.29
CA SER A 161 18.40 6.60 -8.18
C SER A 161 19.54 5.64 -7.80
N ARG A 162 19.81 5.48 -6.50
CA ARG A 162 20.81 4.53 -5.99
C ARG A 162 20.44 3.08 -6.32
N GLN A 163 19.19 2.68 -6.10
CA GLN A 163 18.74 1.31 -6.42
C GLN A 163 18.86 0.99 -7.91
N ARG A 164 18.46 1.93 -8.77
CA ARG A 164 18.61 1.79 -10.23
C ARG A 164 20.09 1.63 -10.62
N ALA A 165 21.00 2.41 -10.03
CA ALA A 165 22.42 2.30 -10.29
C ALA A 165 23.00 0.93 -9.87
N MET A 166 22.66 0.46 -8.67
CA MET A 166 23.12 -0.83 -8.15
C MET A 166 22.66 -2.02 -9.02
N ARG A 167 21.42 -1.98 -9.49
CA ARG A 167 20.86 -3.05 -10.34
C ARG A 167 21.50 -3.08 -11.72
N ARG A 168 21.84 -1.92 -12.31
CA ARG A 168 22.62 -1.85 -13.56
C ARG A 168 24.00 -2.48 -13.41
N LEU A 169 24.69 -2.23 -12.30
CA LEU A 169 26.01 -2.82 -12.04
C LEU A 169 25.94 -4.34 -11.85
N THR A 170 24.84 -4.84 -11.29
CA THR A 170 24.61 -6.28 -11.11
C THR A 170 24.40 -6.98 -12.46
N VAL A 171 23.69 -6.36 -13.40
CA VAL A 171 23.45 -6.91 -14.75
C VAL A 171 24.72 -6.94 -15.61
N ILE A 172 25.68 -6.03 -15.38
CA ILE A 172 26.95 -5.97 -16.14
C ILE A 172 27.94 -7.04 -15.67
N ASN A 173 27.79 -7.57 -14.46
CA ASN A 173 28.70 -8.55 -13.86
C ASN A 173 28.21 -10.02 -13.99
N VAL A 174 27.28 -10.31 -14.91
CA VAL A 174 26.78 -11.66 -15.21
C VAL A 174 27.23 -12.10 -16.60
#